data_AF-A0A9D2HKG6-F1
#
_entry.id   AF-A0A9D2HKG6-F1
#
_cell.length_a   1.000
_cell.length_b   1.000
_cell.length_c   1.000
_cell.angle_alpha   90.00
_cell.angle_beta   90.00
_cell.angle_gamma   90.00
#
_symmetry.space_group_name_H-M   'P 1'
#
loop_
_entity.id
_entity.type
_entity.pdbx_description
1 polymer ?
#
loop_
_entity_poly.entity_id
_entity_poly.type
_entity_poly.pdbx_seq_one_letter_code
_entity_poly.pdbx_strand_id
1 'polypeptide(L)'
;MTRQKIKTDKKGRIRDRHRKQKELYNSVLLDRHPYFFRYVYKETDRAWKKYLDEANTIARQKFCMDLPSLEQLPERTDEQEQFLADFYRYSPVTLGDSPMNLLCRYIEKQDFHISRKIREENNFDPSIYQDRHTPHLDIFPQVSRETERFLKESRAGLAALQSRDRREEENEASRLSASDRFQILCELFSRRMEAISPNPYAIANCLVDYFYREKPKSSKDILWGAYGQYLCRNIKNNKNISFIRFPMPCRRNGDLEYIKAI
;
A
#
# COMPACT_ATOMS: atom_id res chain seq x y z
N MET A 1 -29.45 17.77 -6.89
CA MET A 1 -30.84 18.00 -7.36
C MET A 1 -31.77 17.01 -6.67
N THR A 2 -32.97 17.42 -6.26
CA THR A 2 -33.82 16.62 -5.36
C THR A 2 -34.91 15.87 -6.14
N ARG A 3 -35.10 14.56 -5.86
CA ARG A 3 -36.13 13.74 -6.51
C ARG A 3 -37.53 14.29 -6.24
N GLN A 4 -38.37 14.34 -7.28
CA GLN A 4 -39.76 14.78 -7.19
C GLN A 4 -40.62 13.68 -6.56
N LYS A 5 -41.32 14.00 -5.47
CA LYS A 5 -42.23 13.06 -4.79
C LYS A 5 -43.48 12.80 -5.64
N ILE A 6 -43.80 11.52 -5.83
CA ILE A 6 -45.06 11.06 -6.42
C ILE A 6 -46.10 11.03 -5.29
N LYS A 7 -47.23 11.72 -5.49
CA LYS A 7 -48.31 11.78 -4.48
C LYS A 7 -49.09 10.46 -4.46
N THR A 8 -49.21 9.87 -3.27
CA THR A 8 -50.02 8.68 -2.98
C THR A 8 -51.09 9.01 -1.95
N ASP A 9 -52.26 8.38 -2.05
CA ASP A 9 -53.31 8.44 -1.03
C ASP A 9 -52.94 7.63 0.22
N LYS A 10 -53.70 7.81 1.30
CA LYS A 10 -53.55 7.08 2.59
C LYS A 10 -53.61 5.54 2.47
N LYS A 11 -54.10 5.01 1.33
CA LYS A 11 -54.16 3.58 1.00
C LYS A 11 -53.06 3.11 0.03
N GLY A 12 -52.04 3.93 -0.22
CA GLY A 12 -50.92 3.61 -1.12
C GLY A 12 -51.22 3.72 -2.62
N ARG A 13 -52.45 4.10 -3.00
CA ARG A 13 -52.83 4.30 -4.41
C ARG A 13 -52.25 5.61 -4.95
N ILE A 14 -51.65 5.59 -6.13
CA ILE A 14 -51.01 6.75 -6.75
C ILE A 14 -52.08 7.72 -7.26
N ARG A 15 -52.03 9.00 -6.83
CA ARG A 15 -53.00 10.06 -7.19
C ARG A 15 -52.36 11.19 -8.00
N ASP A 16 -51.11 11.03 -8.41
CA ASP A 16 -50.33 12.09 -9.05
C ASP A 16 -50.72 12.30 -10.53
N ARG A 17 -51.30 13.47 -10.84
CA ARG A 17 -51.72 13.84 -12.19
C ARG A 17 -50.55 13.87 -13.20
N HIS A 18 -49.34 14.18 -12.74
CA HIS A 18 -48.14 14.28 -13.59
C HIS A 18 -47.15 13.13 -13.34
N ARG A 19 -47.65 11.95 -12.96
CA ARG A 19 -46.83 10.77 -12.65
C ARG A 19 -45.75 10.49 -13.70
N LYS A 20 -46.13 10.30 -14.97
CA LYS A 20 -45.20 9.93 -16.06
C LYS A 20 -44.08 10.96 -16.23
N GLN A 21 -44.42 12.24 -16.09
CA GLN A 21 -43.46 13.34 -16.22
C GLN A 21 -42.50 13.39 -15.03
N LYS A 22 -42.98 13.16 -13.81
CA LYS A 22 -42.13 13.06 -12.61
C LYS A 22 -41.23 11.83 -12.64
N GLU A 23 -41.74 10.70 -13.13
CA GLU A 23 -40.95 9.48 -13.35
C GLU A 23 -39.83 9.73 -14.36
N LEU A 24 -40.12 10.40 -15.48
CA LEU A 24 -39.13 10.80 -16.48
C LEU A 24 -38.10 11.79 -15.91
N TYR A 25 -38.52 12.84 -15.20
CA TYR A 25 -37.57 13.78 -14.61
C TYR A 25 -36.69 13.14 -13.53
N ASN A 26 -37.25 12.23 -12.74
CA ASN A 26 -36.47 11.46 -11.78
C ASN A 26 -35.52 10.45 -12.44
N SER A 27 -35.84 9.93 -13.63
CA SER A 27 -34.93 9.04 -14.36
C SER A 27 -33.81 9.77 -15.09
N VAL A 28 -34.02 11.05 -15.44
CA VAL A 28 -33.02 11.90 -16.11
C VAL A 28 -32.14 12.68 -15.11
N LEU A 29 -32.54 12.74 -13.84
CA LEU A 29 -31.77 13.35 -12.76
C LEU A 29 -30.44 12.60 -12.53
N LEU A 30 -29.33 13.29 -12.79
CA LEU A 30 -27.98 12.80 -12.46
C LEU A 30 -27.79 12.83 -10.94
N ASP A 31 -28.06 11.71 -10.28
CA ASP A 31 -27.82 11.49 -8.85
C ASP A 31 -26.46 10.82 -8.57
N ARG A 32 -25.77 10.36 -9.62
CA ARG A 32 -24.55 9.56 -9.55
C ARG A 32 -23.49 10.10 -10.48
N HIS A 33 -22.24 9.99 -10.06
CA HIS A 33 -21.10 10.36 -10.89
C HIS A 33 -20.93 9.38 -12.06
N PRO A 34 -20.51 9.84 -13.25
CA PRO A 34 -20.03 8.96 -14.32
C PRO A 34 -18.89 8.05 -13.88
N TYR A 35 -18.81 6.82 -14.41
CA TYR A 35 -17.76 5.86 -14.06
C TYR A 35 -16.34 6.44 -14.12
N PHE A 36 -16.01 7.24 -15.13
CA PHE A 36 -14.68 7.84 -15.26
C PHE A 36 -14.29 8.79 -14.11
N PHE A 37 -15.25 9.31 -13.34
CA PHE A 37 -14.97 10.17 -12.18
C PHE A 37 -14.21 9.44 -11.08
N ARG A 38 -14.19 8.10 -11.08
CA ARG A 38 -13.38 7.31 -10.15
C ARG A 38 -11.90 7.68 -10.19
N TYR A 39 -11.35 8.03 -11.36
CA TYR A 39 -9.94 8.41 -11.45
C TYR A 39 -9.68 9.85 -11.00
N VAL A 40 -10.73 10.66 -10.86
CA VAL A 40 -10.64 12.05 -10.39
C VAL A 40 -10.87 12.12 -8.87
N TYR A 41 -11.85 11.38 -8.35
CA TYR A 41 -12.30 11.46 -6.96
C TYR A 41 -12.07 10.14 -6.22
N LYS A 42 -11.20 10.21 -5.19
CA LYS A 42 -10.84 9.05 -4.35
C LYS A 42 -12.04 8.41 -3.66
N GLU A 43 -13.01 9.20 -3.23
CA GLU A 43 -14.21 8.69 -2.54
C GLU A 43 -15.11 7.89 -3.49
N THR A 44 -15.31 8.40 -4.71
CA THR A 44 -16.06 7.70 -5.76
C THR A 44 -15.39 6.38 -6.14
N ASP A 45 -14.06 6.35 -6.25
CA ASP A 45 -13.32 5.11 -6.49
C ASP A 45 -13.46 4.11 -5.35
N ARG A 46 -13.33 4.56 -4.10
CA ARG A 46 -13.52 3.71 -2.91
C ARG A 46 -14.93 3.11 -2.87
N ALA A 47 -15.96 3.93 -3.11
CA ALA A 47 -17.35 3.48 -3.13
C ALA A 47 -17.59 2.44 -4.22
N TRP A 48 -17.08 2.67 -5.44
CA TRP A 48 -17.19 1.71 -6.52
C TRP A 48 -16.44 0.40 -6.24
N LYS A 49 -15.18 0.46 -5.79
CA LYS A 49 -14.37 -0.74 -5.50
C LYS A 49 -15.05 -1.60 -4.45
N LYS A 50 -15.48 -0.98 -3.35
CA LYS A 50 -16.24 -1.66 -2.30
C LYS A 50 -17.50 -2.31 -2.85
N TYR A 51 -18.27 -1.59 -3.66
CA TYR A 51 -19.49 -2.11 -4.28
C TYR A 51 -19.22 -3.31 -5.20
N LEU A 52 -18.17 -3.22 -6.03
CA LEU A 52 -17.77 -4.30 -6.93
C LEU A 52 -17.26 -5.54 -6.16
N ASP A 53 -16.51 -5.35 -5.08
CA ASP A 53 -16.02 -6.43 -4.22
C ASP A 53 -17.17 -7.14 -3.49
N GLU A 54 -18.13 -6.38 -2.97
CA GLU A 54 -19.35 -6.92 -2.34
C GLU A 54 -20.19 -7.71 -3.35
N ALA A 55 -20.42 -7.17 -4.55
CA ALA A 55 -21.15 -7.86 -5.61
C ALA A 55 -20.45 -9.15 -6.05
N ASN A 56 -19.12 -9.13 -6.24
CA ASN A 56 -18.34 -10.32 -6.55
C ASN A 56 -18.41 -11.37 -5.42
N THR A 57 -18.37 -10.93 -4.16
CA THR A 57 -18.49 -11.84 -3.02
C THR A 57 -19.85 -12.54 -3.02
N ILE A 58 -20.93 -11.79 -3.26
CA ILE A 58 -22.29 -12.35 -3.35
C ILE A 58 -22.40 -13.31 -4.55
N ALA A 59 -21.87 -12.93 -5.71
CA ALA A 59 -21.88 -13.78 -6.91
C ALA A 59 -21.14 -15.11 -6.67
N ARG A 60 -19.96 -15.06 -6.03
CA ARG A 60 -19.20 -16.26 -5.65
C ARG A 60 -19.96 -17.14 -4.65
N GLN A 61 -20.60 -16.55 -3.66
CA GLN A 61 -21.33 -17.29 -2.63
C GLN A 61 -22.60 -17.95 -3.16
N LYS A 62 -23.36 -17.24 -4.01
CA LYS A 62 -24.65 -17.72 -4.53
C LYS A 62 -24.52 -18.59 -5.77
N PHE A 63 -23.61 -18.24 -6.67
CA PHE A 63 -23.52 -18.84 -8.00
C PHE A 63 -22.19 -19.56 -8.24
N CYS A 64 -21.26 -19.55 -7.28
CA CYS A 64 -19.92 -20.14 -7.41
C CYS A 64 -19.12 -19.57 -8.59
N MET A 65 -19.41 -18.33 -9.00
CA MET A 65 -18.82 -17.67 -10.17
C MET A 65 -18.51 -16.20 -9.88
N ASP A 66 -17.56 -15.64 -10.64
CA ASP A 66 -17.24 -14.22 -10.60
C ASP A 66 -18.26 -13.39 -11.40
N LEU A 67 -18.44 -12.12 -11.02
CA LEU A 67 -19.38 -11.23 -11.71
C LEU A 67 -19.10 -11.11 -13.23
N PRO A 68 -17.85 -10.96 -13.70
CA PRO A 68 -17.57 -10.92 -15.13
C PRO A 68 -17.90 -12.25 -15.85
N SER A 69 -17.71 -13.38 -15.17
CA SER A 69 -18.07 -14.69 -15.72
C SER A 69 -19.60 -14.85 -15.80
N LEU A 70 -20.32 -14.33 -14.80
CA LEU A 70 -21.78 -14.29 -14.78
C LEU A 70 -22.35 -13.44 -15.93
N GLU A 71 -21.70 -12.30 -16.21
CA GLU A 71 -22.04 -11.42 -17.34
C GLU A 71 -21.75 -12.04 -18.71
N GLN A 72 -20.91 -13.06 -18.82
CA GLN A 72 -20.57 -13.70 -20.09
C GLN A 72 -21.36 -14.98 -20.38
N LEU A 73 -22.18 -15.45 -19.44
CA LEU A 73 -23.00 -16.64 -19.64
C LEU A 73 -24.00 -16.46 -20.79
N PRO A 74 -24.10 -17.44 -21.70
CA PRO A 74 -25.05 -17.39 -22.82
C PRO A 74 -26.51 -17.57 -22.36
N GLU A 75 -26.73 -18.39 -21.33
CA GLU A 75 -28.04 -18.63 -20.73
C GLU A 75 -27.95 -18.32 -19.23
N ARG A 76 -28.90 -17.53 -18.72
CA ARG A 76 -28.97 -17.11 -17.31
C ARG A 76 -30.30 -17.53 -16.72
N THR A 77 -30.28 -17.92 -15.46
CA THR A 77 -31.53 -18.13 -14.70
C THR A 77 -32.16 -16.79 -14.33
N ASP A 78 -33.46 -16.78 -14.06
CA ASP A 78 -34.19 -15.57 -13.64
C ASP A 78 -33.54 -14.87 -12.44
N GLU A 79 -33.01 -15.65 -11.50
CA GLU A 79 -32.31 -15.13 -10.31
C GLU A 79 -30.99 -14.43 -10.67
N GLN A 80 -30.25 -14.96 -11.65
CA GLN A 80 -29.00 -14.37 -12.12
C GLN A 80 -29.27 -13.07 -12.88
N GLU A 81 -30.30 -13.06 -13.74
CA GLU A 81 -30.71 -11.88 -14.48
C GLU A 81 -31.19 -10.77 -13.53
N GLN A 82 -31.99 -11.13 -12.52
CA GLN A 82 -32.44 -10.18 -11.49
C GLN A 82 -31.25 -9.62 -10.69
N PHE A 83 -30.28 -10.46 -10.33
CA PHE A 83 -29.07 -10.02 -9.63
C PHE A 83 -28.25 -9.02 -10.47
N LEU A 84 -28.05 -9.29 -11.76
CA LEU A 84 -27.36 -8.37 -12.67
C LEU A 84 -28.14 -7.05 -12.81
N ALA A 85 -29.46 -7.12 -13.00
CA ALA A 85 -30.30 -5.94 -13.09
C ALA A 85 -30.18 -5.06 -11.83
N ASP A 86 -30.19 -5.67 -10.64
CA ASP A 86 -30.00 -4.97 -9.38
C ASP A 86 -28.57 -4.40 -9.24
N PHE A 87 -27.54 -5.12 -9.71
CA PHE A 87 -26.17 -4.62 -9.75
C PHE A 87 -26.05 -3.32 -10.57
N TYR A 88 -26.57 -3.31 -11.79
CA TYR A 88 -26.53 -2.12 -12.63
C TYR A 88 -27.39 -0.98 -12.07
N ARG A 89 -28.54 -1.32 -11.46
CA ARG A 89 -29.47 -0.35 -10.89
C ARG A 89 -28.90 0.37 -9.67
N TYR A 90 -28.27 -0.36 -8.76
CA TYR A 90 -27.75 0.18 -7.48
C TYR A 90 -26.28 0.58 -7.53
N SER A 91 -25.63 0.50 -8.70
CA SER A 91 -24.27 1.00 -8.90
C SER A 91 -24.11 2.43 -8.38
N PRO A 92 -23.05 2.73 -7.61
CA PRO A 92 -22.77 4.09 -7.10
C PRO A 92 -22.35 5.06 -8.21
N VAL A 93 -22.02 4.56 -9.39
CA VAL A 93 -21.62 5.35 -10.57
C VAL A 93 -22.49 5.01 -11.79
N THR A 94 -22.56 5.92 -12.77
CA THR A 94 -23.25 5.67 -14.03
C THR A 94 -22.31 4.99 -15.03
N LEU A 95 -22.70 3.77 -15.42
CA LEU A 95 -21.95 2.88 -16.32
C LEU A 95 -22.32 3.06 -17.81
N GLY A 96 -22.88 4.20 -18.19
CA GLY A 96 -23.28 4.46 -19.57
C GLY A 96 -22.09 4.61 -20.53
N ASP A 97 -22.35 4.51 -21.82
CA ASP A 97 -21.33 4.55 -22.88
C ASP A 97 -20.95 5.98 -23.29
N SER A 98 -20.60 6.80 -22.30
CA SER A 98 -19.96 8.09 -22.58
C SER A 98 -18.56 7.87 -23.19
N PRO A 99 -18.07 8.76 -24.07
CA PRO A 99 -16.73 8.62 -24.65
C PRO A 99 -15.63 8.45 -23.59
N MET A 100 -15.75 9.15 -22.46
CA MET A 100 -14.82 9.02 -21.34
C MET A 100 -14.89 7.66 -20.66
N ASN A 101 -16.09 7.11 -20.44
CA ASN A 101 -16.24 5.77 -19.86
C ASN A 101 -15.69 4.69 -20.80
N LEU A 102 -15.94 4.82 -22.11
CA LEU A 102 -15.40 3.91 -23.12
C LEU A 102 -13.88 3.95 -23.14
N LEU A 103 -13.29 5.15 -23.09
CA LEU A 103 -11.83 5.33 -23.02
C LEU A 103 -11.24 4.70 -21.76
N CYS A 104 -11.86 4.91 -20.60
CA CYS A 104 -11.43 4.27 -19.35
C CYS A 104 -11.45 2.74 -19.47
N ARG A 105 -12.56 2.15 -19.93
CA ARG A 105 -12.68 0.70 -20.12
C ARG A 105 -11.65 0.17 -21.11
N TYR A 106 -11.35 0.93 -22.16
CA TYR A 106 -10.32 0.57 -23.14
C TYR A 106 -8.94 0.54 -22.50
N ILE A 107 -8.56 1.58 -21.76
CA ILE A 107 -7.29 1.67 -21.02
C ILE A 107 -7.17 0.54 -19.99
N GLU A 108 -8.24 0.24 -19.25
CA GLU A 108 -8.26 -0.84 -18.26
C GLU A 108 -8.04 -2.23 -18.86
N LYS A 109 -8.44 -2.45 -20.12
CA LYS A 109 -8.21 -3.71 -20.83
C LYS A 109 -6.75 -3.88 -21.30
N GLN A 110 -5.99 -2.80 -21.41
CA GLN A 110 -4.60 -2.86 -21.87
C GLN A 110 -3.68 -3.26 -20.70
N ASP A 111 -2.96 -4.36 -20.85
CA ASP A 111 -1.85 -4.70 -19.94
C ASP A 111 -0.61 -3.92 -20.36
N PHE A 112 -0.31 -2.82 -19.66
CA PHE A 112 0.87 -2.01 -19.95
C PHE A 112 2.20 -2.70 -19.59
N HIS A 113 2.18 -3.89 -18.96
CA HIS A 113 3.35 -4.60 -18.44
C HIS A 113 4.30 -3.74 -17.58
N ILE A 114 3.83 -2.61 -17.04
CA ILE A 114 4.64 -1.63 -16.30
C ILE A 114 5.24 -2.28 -15.04
N SER A 115 4.44 -3.08 -14.35
CA SER A 115 4.84 -3.85 -13.16
C SER A 115 5.93 -4.89 -13.46
N ARG A 116 6.04 -5.37 -14.70
CA ARG A 116 7.09 -6.32 -15.13
C ARG A 116 8.43 -5.62 -15.36
N LYS A 117 8.43 -4.37 -15.87
CA LYS A 117 9.66 -3.59 -16.07
C LYS A 117 10.33 -3.15 -14.77
N ILE A 118 9.57 -2.98 -13.69
CA ILE A 118 10.11 -2.62 -12.36
C ILE A 118 10.76 -3.84 -11.66
N ARG A 119 10.39 -5.05 -12.10
CA ARG A 119 10.87 -6.34 -11.55
C ARG A 119 11.96 -6.98 -12.40
N GLU A 120 12.84 -6.21 -13.03
CA GLU A 120 14.11 -6.78 -13.45
C GLU A 120 14.82 -7.32 -12.19
N GLU A 121 15.26 -8.57 -12.25
CA GLU A 121 15.97 -9.25 -11.18
C GLU A 121 17.25 -8.46 -10.89
N ASN A 122 17.19 -7.61 -9.87
CA ASN A 122 18.36 -6.95 -9.34
C ASN A 122 19.29 -8.05 -8.83
N ASN A 123 20.32 -8.41 -9.61
CA ASN A 123 21.48 -9.22 -9.19
C ASN A 123 22.33 -8.43 -8.18
N PHE A 124 21.69 -7.92 -7.15
CA PHE A 124 22.33 -7.20 -6.07
C PHE A 124 22.97 -8.22 -5.13
N ASP A 125 24.29 -8.26 -5.09
CA ASP A 125 25.05 -9.07 -4.14
C ASP A 125 25.23 -8.30 -2.80
N PRO A 126 24.59 -8.74 -1.70
CA PRO A 126 24.71 -8.10 -0.40
C PRO A 126 26.09 -8.25 0.24
N SER A 127 26.95 -9.14 -0.26
CA SER A 127 28.31 -9.35 0.27
C SER A 127 29.15 -8.07 0.24
N ILE A 128 28.80 -7.11 -0.63
CA ILE A 128 29.44 -5.79 -0.72
C ILE A 128 29.41 -5.03 0.63
N TYR A 129 28.39 -5.26 1.45
CA TYR A 129 28.22 -4.61 2.75
C TYR A 129 28.94 -5.32 3.89
N GLN A 130 29.48 -6.51 3.67
CA GLN A 130 30.15 -7.31 4.69
C GLN A 130 31.65 -7.01 4.70
N ASP A 131 32.24 -6.91 5.89
CA ASP A 131 33.69 -6.90 6.02
C ASP A 131 34.25 -8.30 5.74
N ARG A 132 35.21 -8.41 4.82
CA ARG A 132 35.79 -9.69 4.38
C ARG A 132 36.70 -10.35 5.41
N HIS A 133 37.19 -9.58 6.38
CA HIS A 133 38.20 -10.03 7.33
C HIS A 133 37.60 -10.41 8.70
N THR A 134 36.37 -9.99 8.98
CA THR A 134 35.71 -10.21 10.25
C THR A 134 34.85 -11.48 10.24
N PRO A 135 35.19 -12.52 11.02
CA PRO A 135 34.34 -13.69 11.18
C PRO A 135 33.12 -13.35 12.03
N HIS A 136 31.95 -13.87 11.64
CA HIS A 136 30.67 -13.54 12.29
C HIS A 136 29.69 -14.71 12.40
N LEU A 137 30.00 -15.87 11.83
CA LEU A 137 29.09 -17.02 11.78
C LEU A 137 28.75 -17.56 13.18
N ASP A 138 29.70 -17.51 14.12
CA ASP A 138 29.52 -18.06 15.48
C ASP A 138 28.48 -17.26 16.29
N ILE A 139 28.41 -15.95 16.08
CA ILE A 139 27.47 -15.06 16.77
C ILE A 139 26.14 -14.89 16.01
N PHE A 140 26.08 -15.33 14.75
CA PHE A 140 24.93 -15.15 13.89
C PHE A 140 23.61 -15.64 14.53
N PRO A 141 23.50 -16.87 15.08
CA PRO A 141 22.24 -17.34 15.66
C PRO A 141 21.73 -16.46 16.82
N GLN A 142 22.65 -15.88 17.60
CA GLN A 142 22.30 -15.01 18.72
C GLN A 142 21.81 -13.65 18.21
N VAL A 143 22.54 -13.05 17.27
CA VAL A 143 22.18 -11.78 16.64
C VAL A 143 20.82 -11.89 15.92
N SER A 144 20.58 -12.97 15.16
CA SER A 144 19.32 -13.19 14.44
C SER A 144 18.12 -13.27 15.39
N ARG A 145 18.26 -14.01 16.48
CA ARG A 145 17.20 -14.16 17.51
C ARG A 145 16.92 -12.84 18.23
N GLU A 146 17.96 -12.12 18.63
CA GLU A 146 17.82 -10.79 19.25
C GLU A 146 17.18 -9.78 18.31
N THR A 147 17.57 -9.81 17.03
CA THR A 147 16.98 -8.93 16.00
C THR A 147 15.49 -9.20 15.84
N GLU A 148 15.10 -10.48 15.72
CA GLU A 148 13.70 -10.83 15.57
C GLU A 148 12.86 -10.43 16.79
N ARG A 149 13.37 -10.69 18.00
CA ARG A 149 12.73 -10.27 19.26
C ARG A 149 12.55 -8.75 19.31
N PHE A 150 13.60 -7.99 19.03
CA PHE A 150 13.55 -6.53 19.07
C PHE A 150 12.52 -5.96 18.08
N LEU A 151 12.47 -6.52 16.86
CA LEU A 151 11.51 -6.09 15.84
C LEU A 151 10.06 -6.40 16.26
N LYS A 152 9.82 -7.55 16.90
CA LYS A 152 8.50 -7.91 17.44
C LYS A 152 8.08 -6.96 18.56
N GLU A 153 8.97 -6.69 19.52
CA GLU A 153 8.74 -5.76 20.63
C GLU A 153 8.46 -4.33 20.13
N SER A 154 9.26 -3.84 19.17
CA SER A 154 9.12 -2.51 18.61
C SER A 154 7.77 -2.32 17.90
N ARG A 155 7.31 -3.34 17.17
CA ARG A 155 5.98 -3.31 16.52
C ARG A 155 4.84 -3.35 17.53
N ALA A 156 4.96 -4.17 18.58
CA ALA A 156 3.96 -4.25 19.65
C ALA A 156 3.87 -2.93 20.43
N GLY A 157 5.01 -2.30 20.74
CA GLY A 157 5.08 -0.99 21.40
C GLY A 157 4.43 0.12 20.58
N LEU A 158 4.69 0.17 19.27
CA LEU A 158 4.05 1.14 18.36
C LEU A 158 2.53 0.95 18.26
N ALA A 159 2.05 -0.31 18.20
CA ALA A 159 0.62 -0.61 18.17
C ALA A 159 -0.08 -0.24 19.49
N ALA A 160 0.58 -0.41 20.63
CA ALA A 160 0.08 -0.03 21.95
C ALA A 160 0.06 1.50 22.16
N LEU A 161 0.99 2.23 21.56
CA LEU A 161 1.00 3.70 21.58
C LEU A 161 -0.09 4.29 20.68
N GLN A 162 -0.30 3.74 19.48
CA GLN A 162 -1.36 4.19 18.57
C GLN A 162 -2.78 3.95 19.10
N SER A 163 -2.97 2.96 19.98
CA SER A 163 -4.26 2.74 20.65
C SER A 163 -4.48 3.66 21.85
N ARG A 164 -3.40 4.13 22.49
CA ARG A 164 -3.41 5.13 23.58
C ARG A 164 -3.55 6.57 23.08
N ASP A 165 -2.94 6.92 21.95
CA ASP A 165 -2.99 8.27 21.34
C ASP A 165 -4.40 8.74 20.95
N ARG A 166 -5.41 7.87 20.99
CA ARG A 166 -6.81 8.28 20.84
C ARG A 166 -7.43 8.85 22.12
N ARG A 167 -6.70 8.90 23.24
CA ARG A 167 -7.28 9.25 24.56
C ARG A 167 -6.58 10.36 25.35
N GLU A 168 -5.33 10.72 25.04
CA GLU A 168 -4.60 11.70 25.87
C GLU A 168 -3.81 12.67 24.98
N GLU A 169 -4.40 13.84 24.71
CA GLU A 169 -3.63 15.05 24.39
C GLU A 169 -3.06 15.60 25.71
N GLU A 170 -1.86 16.19 25.66
CA GLU A 170 -1.14 16.90 26.74
C GLU A 170 -0.12 16.10 27.58
N ASN A 171 1.10 15.94 27.05
CA ASN A 171 2.30 15.85 27.88
C ASN A 171 3.52 16.39 27.11
N GLU A 172 4.34 17.29 27.68
CA GLU A 172 5.49 17.88 26.97
C GLU A 172 6.55 16.85 26.51
N ALA A 173 6.60 15.68 27.14
CA ALA A 173 7.47 14.56 26.76
C ALA A 173 7.09 13.89 25.42
N SER A 174 5.90 14.17 24.86
CA SER A 174 5.45 13.62 23.57
C SER A 174 5.92 14.42 22.35
N ARG A 175 6.65 15.53 22.54
CA ARG A 175 7.14 16.43 21.48
C ARG A 175 8.33 15.92 20.67
N LEU A 176 8.90 14.75 20.98
CA LEU A 176 9.99 14.18 20.19
C LEU A 176 9.55 14.03 18.74
N SER A 177 10.37 14.48 17.78
CA SER A 177 10.08 14.27 16.37
C SER A 177 10.07 12.77 16.04
N ALA A 178 9.43 12.40 14.93
CA ALA A 178 9.54 11.03 14.41
C ALA A 178 11.01 10.63 14.19
N SER A 179 11.86 11.59 13.81
CA SER A 179 13.31 11.39 13.67
C SER A 179 13.98 11.05 15.01
N ASP A 180 13.67 11.79 16.07
CA ASP A 180 14.30 11.59 17.38
C ASP A 180 13.91 10.24 17.98
N ARG A 181 12.62 9.86 17.85
CA ARG A 181 12.14 8.53 18.26
C ARG A 181 12.86 7.41 17.52
N PHE A 182 13.08 7.59 16.21
CA PHE A 182 13.80 6.61 15.40
C PHE A 182 15.28 6.51 15.82
N GLN A 183 15.92 7.63 16.13
CA GLN A 183 17.30 7.65 16.63
C GLN A 183 17.44 6.88 17.95
N ILE A 184 16.54 7.14 18.90
CA ILE A 184 16.50 6.41 20.18
C ILE A 184 16.32 4.90 19.95
N LEU A 185 15.45 4.50 19.02
CA LEU A 185 15.28 3.08 18.66
C LEU A 185 16.58 2.46 18.11
N CYS A 186 17.32 3.19 17.26
CA CYS A 186 18.60 2.74 16.73
C CYS A 186 19.65 2.55 17.83
N GLU A 187 19.69 3.46 18.81
CA GLU A 187 20.61 3.38 19.95
C GLU A 187 20.28 2.20 20.87
N LEU A 188 19.00 2.00 21.19
CA LEU A 188 18.55 0.86 21.99
C LEU A 188 18.85 -0.48 21.30
N PHE A 189 18.67 -0.54 19.98
CA PHE A 189 19.03 -1.70 19.18
C PHE A 189 20.54 -1.98 19.24
N SER A 190 21.36 -0.95 19.04
CA SER A 190 22.83 -1.06 19.07
C SER A 190 23.32 -1.57 20.42
N ARG A 191 22.79 -1.05 21.53
CA ARG A 191 23.15 -1.51 22.89
C ARG A 191 22.84 -2.99 23.13
N ARG A 192 21.72 -3.50 22.60
CA ARG A 192 21.39 -4.94 22.72
C ARG A 192 22.37 -5.80 21.92
N MET A 193 22.81 -5.31 20.77
CA MET A 193 23.77 -6.03 19.93
C MET A 193 25.18 -6.01 20.52
N GLU A 194 25.60 -4.89 21.11
CA GLU A 194 26.88 -4.76 21.85
C GLU A 194 26.99 -5.75 23.01
N ALA A 195 25.86 -6.12 23.63
CA ALA A 195 25.83 -7.15 24.68
C ALA A 195 26.15 -8.57 24.14
N ILE A 196 25.99 -8.80 22.84
CA ILE A 196 26.31 -10.09 22.19
C ILE A 196 27.78 -10.11 21.75
N SER A 197 28.24 -9.02 21.11
CA SER A 197 29.61 -8.92 20.63
C SER A 197 30.12 -7.47 20.73
N PRO A 198 31.35 -7.26 21.23
CA PRO A 198 31.95 -5.93 21.23
C PRO A 198 32.41 -5.49 19.83
N ASN A 199 32.46 -6.40 18.84
CA ASN A 199 32.90 -6.07 17.48
C ASN A 199 31.70 -5.65 16.60
N PRO A 200 31.56 -4.36 16.26
CA PRO A 200 30.43 -3.88 15.46
C PRO A 200 30.46 -4.37 14.01
N TYR A 201 31.63 -4.72 13.47
CA TYR A 201 31.74 -5.27 12.11
C TYR A 201 31.22 -6.71 12.03
N ALA A 202 31.43 -7.51 13.08
CA ALA A 202 30.89 -8.86 13.16
C ALA A 202 29.36 -8.82 13.22
N ILE A 203 28.80 -7.93 14.04
CA ILE A 203 27.36 -7.69 14.11
C ILE A 203 26.82 -7.21 12.77
N ALA A 204 27.46 -6.22 12.14
CA ALA A 204 27.05 -5.70 10.84
C ALA A 204 26.98 -6.82 9.78
N ASN A 205 27.98 -7.72 9.74
CA ASN A 205 27.99 -8.86 8.84
C ASN A 205 26.79 -9.80 9.08
N CYS A 206 26.48 -10.12 10.35
CA CYS A 206 25.30 -10.90 10.71
C CYS A 206 24.00 -10.22 10.29
N LEU A 207 23.87 -8.92 10.52
CA LEU A 207 22.66 -8.18 10.17
C LEU A 207 22.47 -8.10 8.66
N VAL A 208 23.54 -8.00 7.87
CA VAL A 208 23.46 -8.10 6.40
C VAL A 208 22.91 -9.47 5.99
N ASP A 209 23.43 -10.56 6.56
CA ASP A 209 22.91 -11.91 6.29
C ASP A 209 21.43 -12.02 6.68
N TYR A 210 21.05 -11.51 7.84
CA TYR A 210 19.66 -11.55 8.29
C TYR A 210 18.72 -10.76 7.37
N PHE A 211 19.01 -9.49 7.09
CA PHE A 211 18.10 -8.59 6.36
C PHE A 211 18.12 -8.76 4.83
N TYR A 212 19.20 -9.26 4.25
CA TYR A 212 19.32 -9.43 2.80
C TYR A 212 19.25 -10.90 2.35
N ARG A 213 19.60 -11.89 3.19
CA ARG A 213 19.53 -13.32 2.83
C ARG A 213 18.35 -14.03 3.50
N GLU A 214 18.21 -13.99 4.82
CA GLU A 214 17.12 -14.73 5.50
C GLU A 214 15.74 -14.05 5.39
N LYS A 215 15.70 -12.72 5.52
CA LYS A 215 14.46 -11.92 5.55
C LYS A 215 14.51 -10.74 4.57
N PRO A 216 14.66 -10.98 3.25
CA PRO A 216 14.83 -9.92 2.25
C PRO A 216 13.65 -8.94 2.19
N LYS A 217 12.43 -9.39 2.54
CA LYS A 217 11.21 -8.58 2.55
C LYS A 217 11.07 -7.68 3.79
N SER A 218 11.91 -7.85 4.81
CA SER A 218 11.88 -7.01 6.01
C SER A 218 12.39 -5.59 5.70
N SER A 219 11.82 -4.61 6.42
CA SER A 219 12.38 -3.25 6.43
C SER A 219 13.82 -3.29 6.93
N LYS A 220 14.67 -2.49 6.29
CA LYS A 220 16.10 -2.38 6.57
C LYS A 220 16.43 -1.07 7.27
N ASP A 221 15.41 -0.31 7.68
CA ASP A 221 15.58 1.03 8.25
C ASP A 221 16.42 0.94 9.52
N ILE A 222 16.12 -0.01 10.40
CA ILE A 222 16.88 -0.20 11.65
C ILE A 222 18.33 -0.63 11.38
N LEU A 223 18.58 -1.43 10.33
CA LEU A 223 19.93 -1.83 9.92
C LEU A 223 20.74 -0.61 9.49
N TRP A 224 20.18 0.20 8.59
CA TRP A 224 20.86 1.39 8.07
C TRP A 224 20.97 2.50 9.12
N GLY A 225 19.97 2.66 9.97
CA GLY A 225 19.98 3.64 11.06
C GLY A 225 21.01 3.31 12.15
N ALA A 226 21.10 2.05 12.57
CA ALA A 226 22.01 1.65 13.65
C ALA A 226 23.43 1.32 13.16
N TYR A 227 23.56 0.59 12.05
CA TYR A 227 24.84 0.05 11.57
C TYR A 227 25.27 0.57 10.19
N GLY A 228 24.52 1.49 9.57
CA GLY A 228 24.82 2.00 8.23
C GLY A 228 26.21 2.60 8.07
N GLN A 229 26.74 3.22 9.12
CA GLN A 229 28.12 3.75 9.12
C GLN A 229 29.18 2.65 8.92
N TYR A 230 28.97 1.46 9.49
CA TYR A 230 29.87 0.32 9.32
C TYR A 230 29.72 -0.29 7.93
N LEU A 231 28.49 -0.36 7.40
CA LEU A 231 28.26 -0.81 6.03
C LEU A 231 28.96 0.10 5.02
N CYS A 232 28.86 1.42 5.19
CA CYS A 232 29.56 2.39 4.36
C CYS A 232 31.10 2.22 4.44
N ARG A 233 31.65 2.00 5.63
CA ARG A 233 33.09 1.72 5.79
C ARG A 233 33.50 0.42 5.12
N ASN A 234 32.70 -0.64 5.25
CA ASN A 234 32.96 -1.92 4.59
C ASN A 234 33.00 -1.78 3.07
N ILE A 235 32.06 -1.03 2.48
CA ILE A 235 32.06 -0.75 1.04
C ILE A 235 33.36 -0.04 0.62
N LYS A 236 33.79 0.96 1.39
CA LYS A 236 35.03 1.71 1.11
C LYS A 236 36.26 0.79 1.13
N ASN A 237 36.37 -0.03 2.17
CA ASN A 237 37.48 -0.96 2.33
C ASN A 237 37.48 -2.04 1.25
N ASN A 238 36.32 -2.66 1.00
CA ASN A 238 36.18 -3.74 0.02
C ASN A 238 36.48 -3.29 -1.41
N LYS A 239 36.15 -2.05 -1.76
CA LYS A 239 36.37 -1.49 -3.11
C LYS A 239 37.63 -0.61 -3.21
N ASN A 240 38.36 -0.43 -2.11
CA ASN A 240 39.50 0.46 -2.01
C ASN A 240 39.21 1.88 -2.57
N ILE A 241 38.06 2.44 -2.17
CA ILE A 241 37.60 3.78 -2.61
C ILE A 241 37.59 4.77 -1.45
N SER A 242 37.99 6.02 -1.72
CA SER A 242 38.06 7.08 -0.71
C SER A 242 36.69 7.66 -0.32
N PHE A 243 35.74 7.70 -1.25
CA PHE A 243 34.41 8.30 -1.04
C PHE A 243 33.32 7.48 -1.72
N ILE A 244 32.14 7.46 -1.09
CA ILE A 244 30.93 6.91 -1.69
C ILE A 244 30.19 8.08 -2.35
N ARG A 245 29.69 7.86 -3.58
CA ARG A 245 28.94 8.87 -4.33
C ARG A 245 27.45 8.58 -4.21
N PHE A 246 26.68 9.56 -3.76
CA PHE A 246 25.23 9.48 -3.68
C PHE A 246 24.59 10.29 -4.81
N PRO A 247 23.70 9.67 -5.62
CA PRO A 247 22.97 10.39 -6.65
C PRO A 247 21.95 11.33 -6.02
N MET A 248 21.94 12.57 -6.48
CA MET A 248 21.04 13.64 -6.06
C MET A 248 20.40 14.26 -7.31
N PRO A 249 19.13 14.69 -7.25
CA PRO A 249 18.50 15.35 -8.37
C PRO A 249 19.24 16.66 -8.72
N CYS A 250 19.71 16.80 -9.96
CA CYS A 250 20.25 18.06 -10.46
C CYS A 250 19.12 19.10 -10.47
N ARG A 251 19.34 20.23 -9.81
CA ARG A 251 18.31 21.29 -9.69
C ARG A 251 17.97 21.98 -11.01
N ARG A 252 18.75 21.77 -12.08
CA ARG A 252 18.63 22.53 -13.33
C ARG A 252 18.24 21.69 -14.55
N ASN A 253 18.79 20.48 -14.71
CA ASN A 253 18.69 19.77 -15.99
C ASN A 253 18.00 18.39 -15.91
N GLY A 254 17.44 18.00 -14.76
CA GLY A 254 16.82 16.68 -14.61
C GLY A 254 17.79 15.50 -14.61
N ASP A 255 19.09 15.76 -14.78
CA ASP A 255 20.18 14.80 -14.63
C ASP A 255 20.52 14.50 -13.15
N LEU A 256 21.36 13.49 -12.91
CA LEU A 256 21.84 13.14 -11.57
C LEU A 256 23.16 13.84 -11.26
N GLU A 257 23.22 14.56 -10.13
CA GLU A 257 24.47 15.04 -9.53
C GLU A 257 24.95 14.07 -8.45
N TYR A 258 26.26 13.84 -8.34
CA TYR A 258 26.81 12.93 -7.35
C TYR A 258 27.52 13.70 -6.22
N ILE A 259 26.97 13.64 -5.01
CA ILE A 259 27.60 14.22 -3.82
C ILE A 259 28.52 13.18 -3.18
N LYS A 260 29.70 13.61 -2.76
CA LYS A 260 30.65 12.78 -1.99
C LYS A 260 30.16 12.68 -0.55
N ALA A 261 29.88 11.47 -0.07
CA ALA A 261 29.74 11.19 1.35
C ALA A 261 31.08 10.74 1.94
N ILE A 262 31.44 11.38 3.06
CA ILE A 262 32.62 11.09 3.88
C ILE A 262 32.44 9.78 4.62
#